data_AF-A0A4Q5Y9N2-F1
#
_entry.id   AF-A0A4Q5Y9N2-F1
#
_cell.length_a   1.000
_cell.length_b   1.000
_cell.length_c   1.000
_cell.angle_alpha   90.00
_cell.angle_beta   90.00
_cell.angle_gamma   90.00
#
_symmetry.space_group_name_H-M   'P 1'
#
loop_
_entity.id
_entity.type
_entity.pdbx_description
1 polymer ?
#
loop_
_entity_poly.entity_id
_entity_poly.type
_entity_poly.pdbx_seq_one_letter_code
_entity_poly.pdbx_strand_id
1 'polypeptide(L)'
;MFGKEEATVEEELQYDDEEISGDVYSGEFEGVISQVKRWFATSTSEAIQRWAEGFMELTTCKTCNGTRLKKESLWFKVAERNIAELSVM
;
A
#
# COMPACT_ATOMS: atom_id res chain seq x y z
N MET A 1 -44.04 -22.12 6.80
CA MET A 1 -44.90 -22.20 5.60
C MET A 1 -45.81 -20.97 5.68
N PHE A 2 -45.54 -19.84 5.05
CA PHE A 2 -45.04 -19.58 3.70
C PHE A 2 -44.19 -18.30 3.70
N GLY A 3 -43.08 -18.33 2.94
CA GLY A 3 -42.31 -17.14 2.63
C GLY A 3 -43.06 -16.20 1.69
N LYS A 4 -42.70 -14.92 1.74
CA LYS A 4 -42.95 -13.98 0.66
C LYS A 4 -41.65 -13.24 0.40
N GLU A 5 -41.01 -13.73 -0.66
CA GLU A 5 -40.17 -13.05 -1.64
C GLU A 5 -39.49 -11.77 -1.18
N GLU A 6 -38.16 -11.88 -1.05
CA GLU A 6 -37.25 -10.75 -1.02
C GLU A 6 -37.49 -9.93 -2.29
N ALA A 7 -38.00 -8.71 -2.12
CA ALA A 7 -38.04 -7.73 -3.18
C ALA A 7 -36.60 -7.33 -3.48
N THR A 8 -36.05 -7.84 -4.58
CA THR A 8 -34.88 -7.26 -5.24
C THR A 8 -35.25 -5.83 -5.60
N VAL A 9 -34.77 -4.88 -4.79
CA VAL A 9 -34.76 -3.48 -5.18
C VAL A 9 -33.65 -3.36 -6.22
N GLU A 10 -34.02 -3.55 -7.49
CA GLU A 10 -33.22 -3.07 -8.61
C GLU A 10 -33.28 -1.55 -8.54
N GLU A 11 -32.33 -0.98 -7.79
CA GLU A 11 -32.13 0.46 -7.74
C GLU A 11 -31.55 0.87 -9.09
N GLU A 12 -32.44 1.23 -10.03
CA GLU A 12 -32.04 1.86 -11.29
C GLU A 12 -31.36 3.18 -10.95
N LEU A 13 -30.02 3.18 -11.00
CA LEU A 13 -29.20 4.37 -10.88
C LEU A 13 -29.53 5.31 -12.05
N GLN A 14 -30.41 6.27 -11.80
CA GLN A 14 -30.61 7.42 -12.67
C GLN A 14 -29.35 8.29 -12.57
N TYR A 15 -28.46 8.14 -13.56
CA TYR A 15 -27.40 9.10 -13.79
C TYR A 15 -28.05 10.32 -14.44
N ASP A 16 -28.31 11.33 -13.62
CA ASP A 16 -28.66 12.65 -14.13
C ASP A 16 -27.43 13.17 -14.89
N ASP A 17 -27.50 13.15 -16.22
CA ASP A 17 -26.52 13.75 -17.15
C ASP A 17 -26.60 15.29 -17.02
N GLU A 18 -26.39 15.81 -15.82
CA GLU A 18 -26.09 17.23 -15.63
C GLU A 18 -24.68 17.43 -16.18
N GLU A 19 -24.58 18.13 -17.31
CA GLU A 19 -23.30 18.55 -17.90
C GLU A 19 -22.42 19.16 -16.81
N ILE A 20 -21.41 18.41 -16.38
CA ILE A 20 -20.41 18.85 -15.41
C ILE A 20 -19.64 19.99 -16.08
N SER A 21 -20.12 21.23 -15.90
CA SER A 21 -19.45 22.46 -16.34
C SER A 21 -18.37 22.85 -15.33
N GLY A 22 -17.52 21.90 -14.96
CA GLY A 22 -16.39 22.12 -14.06
C GLY A 22 -15.15 21.64 -14.77
N ASP A 23 -14.12 22.51 -14.85
CA ASP A 23 -12.80 22.24 -15.42
C ASP A 23 -12.46 20.75 -15.31
N VAL A 24 -12.61 20.04 -16.44
CA VAL A 24 -12.28 18.61 -16.53
C VAL A 24 -10.86 18.51 -16.03
N TYR A 25 -10.66 17.85 -14.89
CA TYR A 25 -9.37 17.69 -14.23
C TYR A 25 -8.29 17.42 -15.28
N SER A 26 -7.53 18.46 -15.64
CA SER A 26 -6.55 18.42 -16.73
C SER A 26 -5.22 17.83 -16.26
N GLY A 27 -5.21 17.23 -15.06
CA GLY A 27 -4.07 16.55 -14.50
C GLY A 27 -3.87 15.19 -15.13
N GLU A 28 -2.63 14.87 -15.48
CA GLU A 28 -2.26 13.51 -15.86
C GLU A 28 -2.55 12.55 -14.72
N PHE A 29 -3.26 11.47 -15.00
CA PHE A 29 -3.54 10.43 -14.03
C PHE A 29 -2.28 9.60 -13.76
N GLU A 30 -1.69 9.74 -12.57
CA GLU A 30 -0.44 9.07 -12.16
C GLU A 30 -0.54 7.53 -12.04
N GLY A 31 -1.76 6.97 -12.10
CA GLY A 31 -2.03 5.55 -11.95
C GLY A 31 -2.36 5.11 -10.52
N VAL A 32 -3.15 4.04 -10.39
CA VAL A 32 -3.61 3.51 -9.10
C VAL A 32 -2.44 3.06 -8.20
N ILE A 33 -1.39 2.47 -8.78
CA ILE A 33 -0.22 2.01 -8.02
C ILE A 33 0.52 3.19 -7.36
N SER A 34 0.72 4.28 -8.10
CA SER A 34 1.36 5.49 -7.60
C SER A 34 0.54 6.13 -6.48
N GLN A 35 -0.79 6.15 -6.63
CA GLN A 35 -1.71 6.62 -5.60
C GLN A 35 -1.58 5.81 -4.30
N VAL A 36 -1.64 4.48 -4.37
CA VAL A 36 -1.55 3.59 -3.19
C VAL A 36 -0.19 3.76 -2.49
N LYS A 37 0.90 3.85 -3.26
CA LYS A 37 2.24 4.10 -2.69
C LYS A 37 2.33 5.44 -1.99
N ARG A 38 1.75 6.50 -2.57
CA ARG A 38 1.71 7.82 -1.94
C ARG A 38 0.90 7.82 -0.66
N TRP A 39 -0.26 7.16 -0.65
CA TRP A 39 -1.08 7.06 0.56
C TRP A 39 -0.35 6.35 1.69
N PHE A 40 0.38 5.26 1.39
CA PHE A 40 1.21 4.61 2.38
C PHE A 40 2.34 5.50 2.93
N ALA A 41 2.98 6.31 2.07
CA ALA A 41 4.14 7.11 2.44
C ALA A 41 3.81 8.46 3.10
N THR A 42 2.67 9.07 2.76
CA THR A 42 2.38 10.48 3.08
C THR A 42 1.07 10.68 3.86
N SER A 43 0.17 9.69 3.90
CA SER A 43 -1.10 9.85 4.62
C SER A 43 -0.87 10.03 6.13
N THR A 44 -1.61 10.96 6.73
CA THR A 44 -1.62 11.20 8.18
C THR A 44 -2.67 10.34 8.90
N SER A 45 -3.58 9.70 8.16
CA SER A 45 -4.60 8.83 8.72
C SER A 45 -4.11 7.38 8.75
N GLU A 46 -4.09 6.79 9.96
CA GLU A 46 -3.74 5.38 10.15
C GLU A 46 -4.68 4.44 9.39
N ALA A 47 -5.96 4.80 9.23
CA ALA A 47 -6.92 3.95 8.52
C ALA A 47 -6.56 3.82 7.03
N ILE A 48 -6.18 4.93 6.40
CA ILE A 48 -5.73 4.96 5.00
C ILE A 48 -4.40 4.22 4.86
N GLN A 49 -3.49 4.40 5.82
CA GLN A 49 -2.20 3.71 5.82
C GLN A 49 -2.40 2.18 5.91
N ARG A 50 -3.23 1.70 6.85
CA ARG A 50 -3.55 0.27 7.00
C ARG A 50 -4.24 -0.32 5.76
N TRP A 51 -5.14 0.44 5.13
CA TRP A 51 -5.78 0.03 3.88
C TRP A 51 -4.75 -0.13 2.76
N ALA A 52 -3.81 0.83 2.63
CA ALA A 52 -2.74 0.76 1.64
C ALA A 52 -1.76 -0.39 1.93
N GLU A 53 -1.44 -0.64 3.20
CA GLU A 53 -0.63 -1.77 3.67
C GLU A 53 -1.21 -3.13 3.25
N GLY A 54 -2.53 -3.27 3.18
CA GLY A 54 -3.20 -4.49 2.74
C GLY A 54 -2.85 -4.92 1.30
N PHE A 55 -2.34 -4.00 0.48
CA PHE A 55 -1.88 -4.28 -0.88
C PHE A 55 -0.35 -4.37 -1.00
N MET A 56 0.37 -4.36 0.12
CA MET A 56 1.83 -4.39 0.17
C MET A 56 2.36 -5.64 0.87
N GLU A 57 3.55 -6.06 0.47
CA GLU A 57 4.27 -7.16 1.11
C GLU A 57 5.67 -6.69 1.52
N LEU A 58 6.13 -7.19 2.68
CA LEU A 58 7.50 -6.97 3.12
C LEU A 58 8.45 -7.83 2.28
N THR A 59 9.36 -7.16 1.57
CA THR A 59 10.39 -7.84 0.78
C THR A 59 11.77 -7.59 1.37
N THR A 60 12.69 -8.54 1.17
CA THR A 60 14.08 -8.38 1.61
C THR A 60 14.72 -7.20 0.88
N CYS A 61 15.24 -6.23 1.65
CA CYS A 61 15.91 -5.07 1.08
C CYS A 61 17.16 -5.50 0.30
N LYS A 62 17.23 -5.15 -1.00
CA LYS A 62 18.34 -5.49 -1.89
C LYS A 62 19.66 -4.80 -1.52
N THR A 63 19.61 -3.68 -0.79
CA THR A 63 20.80 -2.90 -0.42
C THR A 63 21.54 -3.50 0.77
N CYS A 64 20.80 -3.95 1.79
CA CYS A 64 21.37 -4.53 3.01
C CYS A 64 21.17 -6.05 3.11
N ASN A 65 20.49 -6.69 2.15
CA ASN A 65 20.15 -8.11 2.15
C ASN A 65 19.46 -8.56 3.44
N GLY A 66 18.62 -7.70 4.03
CA GLY A 66 17.93 -7.98 5.30
C GLY A 66 18.75 -7.74 6.56
N THR A 67 20.04 -7.41 6.46
CA THR A 67 20.90 -7.14 7.64
C THR A 67 20.53 -5.85 8.37
N ARG A 68 19.82 -4.92 7.70
CA ARG A 68 19.44 -3.58 8.21
C ARG A 68 20.64 -2.70 8.60
N LEU A 69 21.84 -3.09 8.19
CA LEU A 69 23.09 -2.40 8.50
C LEU A 69 23.71 -1.78 7.25
N LYS A 70 24.57 -0.79 7.48
CA LYS A 70 25.41 -0.23 6.42
C LYS A 70 26.46 -1.27 5.99
N LYS A 71 26.94 -1.13 4.75
CA LYS A 71 27.97 -2.03 4.23
C LYS A 71 29.22 -1.97 5.09
N GLU A 72 29.66 -0.77 5.50
CA GLU A 72 30.85 -0.60 6.34
C GLU A 72 30.75 -1.35 7.68
N SER A 73 29.55 -1.43 8.28
CA SER A 73 29.33 -2.12 9.55
C SER A 73 29.56 -3.63 9.46
N LEU A 74 29.40 -4.23 8.27
CA LEU A 74 29.57 -5.67 8.05
C LEU A 74 31.06 -6.08 7.94
N TRP A 75 32.00 -5.12 7.89
CA TRP A 75 33.43 -5.40 7.75
C TRP A 75 34.09 -5.77 9.07
N PHE A 76 33.52 -5.30 10.19
CA PHE A 76 34.05 -5.61 11.52
C PHE A 76 33.64 -7.01 11.93
N LYS A 77 34.64 -7.82 12.26
CA LYS A 77 34.45 -9.23 12.63
C LYS A 77 34.93 -9.51 14.05
N VAL A 78 34.19 -10.32 14.76
CA VAL A 78 34.57 -10.91 16.05
C VAL A 78 34.48 -12.43 15.89
N ALA A 79 35.55 -13.15 16.20
CA ALA A 79 35.62 -14.60 15.96
C ALA A 79 35.22 -15.00 14.53
N GLU A 80 35.77 -14.29 13.53
CA GLU A 80 35.50 -14.47 12.09
C GLU A 80 34.06 -14.19 11.63
N ARG A 81 33.18 -13.68 12.51
CA ARG A 81 31.78 -13.38 12.18
C ARG A 81 31.47 -11.90 12.25
N ASN A 82 30.65 -11.41 11.32
CA ASN A 82 30.15 -10.03 11.39
C ASN A 82 28.92 -9.92 12.31
N ILE A 83 28.53 -8.69 12.65
CA ILE A 83 27.40 -8.42 13.55
C ILE A 83 26.05 -8.98 13.05
N ALA A 84 25.81 -9.03 11.74
CA ALA A 84 24.58 -9.60 11.21
C ALA A 84 24.54 -11.13 11.39
N GLU A 85 25.66 -11.80 11.19
CA GLU A 85 25.80 -13.25 11.43
C GLU A 85 25.65 -13.62 12.91
N LEU A 86 26.12 -12.76 13.81
CA LEU A 86 25.96 -12.94 15.26
C LEU A 86 24.53 -12.69 15.73
N SER A 87 23.79 -11.79 15.06
CA SER A 87 22.41 -11.45 15.42
C SER A 87 21.39 -12.54 15.06
N VAL A 88 21.73 -13.46 14.16
CA VAL A 88 20.84 -14.52 13.66
C VAL A 88 21.03 -15.84 14.42
N MET A 89 22.05 -15.91 15.29
CA MET A 89 22.25 -17.01 16.24
C MET A 89 21.31 -16.87 17.43
#